data_AF-A0A662PL08-F1
#
_entry.id   AF-A0A662PL08-F1
#
_cell.length_a   1.000
_cell.length_b   1.000
_cell.length_c   1.000
_cell.angle_alpha   90.00
_cell.angle_beta   90.00
_cell.angle_gamma   90.00
#
_symmetry.space_group_name_H-M   'P 1'
#
loop_
_entity.id
_entity.type
_entity.pdbx_description
1 polymer ?
#
loop_
_entity_poly.entity_id
_entity_poly.type
_entity_poly.pdbx_seq_one_letter_code
_entity_poly.pdbx_strand_id
1 'polypeptide(L)' 'MTPKFYTALLSFIADDGVLVVANIRGDCEFGEKWHRAGMREKKINVIKDFIYVIKHYKSIEVRL' A
#
# COMPACT_ATOMS: atom_id res chain seq x y z
N MET A 1 -6.20 -6.56 1.88
CA MET A 1 -5.09 -7.52 2.13
C MET A 1 -4.93 -7.83 3.62
N THR A 2 -4.65 -9.10 3.98
CA THR A 2 -4.25 -9.51 5.35
C THR A 2 -2.75 -9.84 5.39
N PRO A 3 -2.08 -9.76 6.55
CA PRO A 3 -0.68 -10.14 6.68
C PRO A 3 -0.42 -11.58 6.20
N LYS A 4 0.63 -11.77 5.42
CA LYS A 4 1.07 -13.08 4.90
C LYS A 4 2.58 -13.17 4.96
N PHE A 5 3.09 -14.39 5.14
CA PHE A 5 4.51 -14.66 5.02
C PHE A 5 4.88 -14.85 3.54
N TYR A 6 5.95 -14.17 3.10
CA TYR A 6 6.41 -14.20 1.71
C TYR A 6 7.87 -14.65 1.65
N THR A 7 8.11 -15.93 1.37
CA THR A 7 9.46 -16.48 1.21
C THR A 7 10.27 -15.77 0.13
N ALA A 8 9.61 -15.35 -0.95
CA ALA A 8 10.23 -14.62 -2.06
C ALA A 8 10.83 -13.25 -1.67
N LEU A 9 10.45 -12.69 -0.52
CA LEU A 9 10.96 -11.40 -0.05
C LEU A 9 12.11 -11.51 0.96
N LEU A 10 12.51 -12.74 1.34
CA LEU A 10 13.54 -12.94 2.37
C LEU A 10 14.88 -12.33 1.97
N SER A 11 15.34 -12.54 0.73
CA SER A 11 16.59 -11.94 0.24
C SER A 11 16.53 -10.41 0.20
N PHE A 12 15.38 -9.84 -0.21
CA PHE A 12 15.19 -8.39 -0.24
C PHE A 12 15.28 -7.78 1.16
N ILE A 13 14.63 -8.40 2.15
CA ILE A 13 14.68 -7.94 3.53
C ILE A 13 16.07 -8.16 4.16
N ALA A 14 16.76 -9.25 3.78
CA ALA A 14 18.13 -9.50 4.23
C ALA A 14 19.13 -8.46 3.72
N ASP A 15 18.86 -7.86 2.55
CA ASP A 15 19.64 -6.76 1.96
C ASP A 15 19.11 -5.37 2.40
N ASP A 16 18.64 -5.25 3.65
CA ASP A 16 18.07 -4.03 4.27
C ASP A 16 16.84 -3.45 3.55
N GLY A 17 16.20 -4.21 2.67
CA GLY A 17 14.98 -3.79 1.98
C GLY A 17 13.77 -3.70 2.92
N VAL A 18 12.94 -2.67 2.70
CA VAL A 18 11.72 -2.44 3.48
C VAL A 18 10.48 -2.80 2.67
N LEU A 19 9.68 -3.74 3.15
CA LEU A 19 8.38 -4.07 2.57
C LEU A 19 7.27 -3.21 3.20
N VAL A 20 6.57 -2.45 2.36
CA VAL A 20 5.36 -1.71 2.74
C VAL A 20 4.16 -2.25 1.99
N VAL A 21 3.13 -2.67 2.72
CA VAL A 21 1.83 -3.08 2.15
C VAL A 21 0.79 -2.02 2.51
N ALA A 22 0.28 -1.31 1.52
CA ALA A 22 -0.70 -0.25 1.71
C ALA A 22 -2.13 -0.73 1.43
N ASN A 23 -2.99 -0.66 2.45
CA ASN A 23 -4.43 -0.92 2.30
C ASN A 23 -5.13 0.36 1.81
N ILE A 24 -5.22 0.51 0.49
CA ILE A 24 -5.75 1.71 -0.19
C ILE A 24 -7.25 1.57 -0.50
N ARG A 25 -7.92 2.69 -0.84
CA ARG A 25 -9.33 2.65 -1.26
C ARG A 25 -9.53 1.75 -2.47
N GLY A 26 -10.74 1.21 -2.61
CA GLY A 26 -11.05 0.28 -3.69
C GLY A 26 -10.81 -1.20 -3.37
N ASP A 27 -10.16 -1.54 -2.26
CA ASP A 27 -10.15 -2.90 -1.70
C ASP A 27 -11.24 -3.03 -0.60
N CYS A 28 -11.34 -4.19 0.05
CA CYS A 28 -12.46 -4.59 0.91
C CYS A 28 -12.17 -4.50 2.42
N GLU A 29 -11.02 -3.98 2.83
CA GLU A 29 -10.56 -4.01 4.24
C GLU A 29 -11.47 -3.25 5.19
N PHE A 30 -12.11 -2.18 4.72
CA PHE A 30 -13.00 -1.35 5.52
C PHE A 30 -14.44 -1.39 4.99
N GLY A 31 -14.81 -2.48 4.32
CA GLY A 31 -16.15 -2.75 3.81
C GLY A 31 -16.54 -1.94 2.57
N GLU A 32 -17.82 -2.03 2.21
CA GLU A 32 -18.32 -1.60 0.89
C GLU A 32 -18.14 -0.10 0.61
N LYS A 33 -18.21 0.75 1.64
CA LYS A 33 -17.98 2.19 1.48
C LYS A 33 -16.55 2.49 1.01
N TRP A 34 -15.57 1.74 1.53
CA TRP A 34 -14.16 1.86 1.17
C TRP A 34 -13.88 1.35 -0.24
N HIS A 35 -14.50 0.22 -0.59
CA HIS A 35 -14.45 -0.34 -1.93
C HIS A 35 -15.00 0.65 -2.97
N ARG A 36 -16.22 1.17 -2.76
CA ARG A 36 -16.84 2.15 -3.66
C ARG A 36 -16.07 3.46 -3.77
N ALA A 37 -15.32 3.85 -2.74
CA ALA A 37 -14.50 5.06 -2.76
C ALA A 37 -13.31 4.99 -3.73
N GLY A 38 -12.99 3.80 -4.27
CA GLY A 38 -11.92 3.57 -5.25
C GLY A 38 -12.38 3.02 -6.60
N MET A 39 -13.69 3.01 -6.91
CA MET A 39 -14.24 2.46 -8.15
C MET A 39 -14.57 3.54 -9.19
N ARG A 40 -14.59 3.15 -10.48
CA ARG A 40 -15.07 3.97 -11.61
C ARG A 40 -14.44 5.37 -11.64
N GLU A 41 -15.24 6.42 -11.62
CA GLU A 41 -14.79 7.82 -11.62
C GLU A 41 -13.93 8.17 -10.40
N LYS A 42 -14.05 7.40 -9.31
CA LYS A 42 -13.26 7.56 -8.08
C LYS A 42 -11.96 6.78 -8.11
N LYS A 43 -11.61 6.09 -9.21
CA LYS A 43 -10.35 5.32 -9.30
C LYS A 43 -9.11 6.17 -9.06
N ILE A 44 -9.18 7.47 -9.35
CA ILE A 44 -8.11 8.44 -9.04
C ILE A 44 -7.76 8.47 -7.54
N ASN A 45 -8.70 8.16 -6.65
CA ASN A 45 -8.45 8.09 -5.21
C ASN A 45 -7.46 6.99 -4.85
N VAL A 46 -7.53 5.85 -5.54
CA VAL A 46 -6.61 4.71 -5.35
C VAL A 46 -5.18 5.13 -5.70
N ILE A 47 -5.02 5.86 -6.81
CA ILE A 47 -3.72 6.39 -7.23
C ILE A 47 -3.21 7.43 -6.25
N LYS A 48 -4.08 8.34 -5.77
CA LYS A 48 -3.73 9.34 -4.76
C LYS A 48 -3.30 8.71 -3.44
N ASP A 49 -3.97 7.65 -2.98
CA ASP A 49 -3.59 6.92 -1.77
C ASP A 49 -2.19 6.31 -1.92
N PHE A 50 -1.91 5.68 -3.06
CA PHE A 50 -0.60 5.10 -3.33
C PHE A 50 0.52 6.15 -3.38
N ILE A 51 0.27 7.29 -4.04
CA ILE A 51 1.20 8.43 -4.07
C ILE A 51 1.45 8.96 -2.66
N TYR A 52 0.41 9.07 -1.83
CA TYR A 52 0.55 9.53 -0.46
C TYR A 52 1.44 8.61 0.37
N VAL A 53 1.26 7.30 0.25
CA VAL A 53 2.12 6.30 0.92
C VAL A 53 3.58 6.50 0.54
N ILE A 54 3.90 6.59 -0.75
CA ILE A 54 5.28 6.81 -1.22
C ILE A 54 5.86 8.10 -0.62
N LYS A 55 5.09 9.20 -0.66
CA LYS A 55 5.54 10.48 -0.10
C LYS A 55 5.77 10.41 1.40
N HIS A 56 4.89 9.73 2.13
CA HIS A 56 5.00 9.58 3.57
C HIS A 56 6.30 8.85 3.94
N TYR A 57 6.58 7.70 3.33
CA TYR A 57 7.79 6.92 3.62
C TYR A 57 9.08 7.62 3.18
N LYS A 58 9.03 8.38 2.08
CA LYS A 58 10.14 9.26 1.69
C LYS A 58 10.40 10.37 2.73
N SER A 59 9.37 10.87 3.40
CA SER A 59 9.49 11.99 4.36
C SER A 59 10.04 11.59 5.72
N ILE A 60 9.83 10.34 6.14
CA ILE A 60 10.28 9.82 7.45
C ILE A 60 11.65 9.14 7.36
N GLU A 61 12.45 9.47 6.34
CA GLU A 61 13.79 8.91 6.07
C GLU A 61 13.85 7.37 6.04
N VAL A 62 12.77 6.70 5.62
CA VAL A 62 12.95 5.32 5.16
C VAL A 62 13.81 5.40 3.91
N ARG A 63 14.99 4.76 3.95
CA ARG A 63 15.84 4.53 2.79
C ARG A 63 15.12 3.56 1.85
N LEU A 64 14.18 4.10 1.08
CA LEU A 64 13.56 3.43 -0.06
C LEU A 64 14.53 3.41 -1.24
#